data_AF-A0A6A3IPP5-F1
#
_entry.id   AF-A0A6A3IPP5-F1
#
_cell.length_a   1.000
_cell.length_b   1.000
_cell.length_c   1.000
_cell.angle_alpha   90.00
_cell.angle_beta   90.00
_cell.angle_gamma   90.00
#
_symmetry.space_group_name_H-M   'P 1'
#
loop_
_entity.id
_entity.type
_entity.pdbx_description
1 polymer ?
#
loop_
_entity_poly.entity_id
_entity_poly.type
_entity_poly.pdbx_seq_one_letter_code
_entity_poly.pdbx_strand_id
1 'polypeptide(L)'
;MADKDRCVQWMECDVLDNGEKGLFGRTVDHFPSLFRSADRRVNMNKARDWWKKRSALQLALEDGRQHKYARSAMGGRHQLVLKAISGCGRKLDAHWDWLYPQLLQEFERLRRAGLKLSSRLLIDMATTMIEDSPHEVFNKATGLVVRLLAL
;
A
#
# COMPACT_ATOMS: atom_id res chain seq x y z
N MET A 1 -0.60 12.04 16.64
CA MET A 1 0.06 12.41 15.37
C MET A 1 1.31 11.59 15.23
N ALA A 2 1.57 11.01 14.04
CA ALA A 2 2.84 10.34 13.82
C ALA A 2 3.97 11.38 13.69
N ASP A 3 5.19 11.05 14.12
CA ASP A 3 6.35 11.96 14.06
C ASP A 3 6.59 12.55 12.67
N LYS A 4 6.27 11.76 11.63
CA LYS A 4 6.33 12.16 10.23
C LYS A 4 5.36 13.31 9.91
N ASP A 5 4.14 13.27 10.44
CA ASP A 5 3.10 14.27 10.13
C ASP A 5 3.46 15.61 10.74
N ARG A 6 3.92 15.60 12.00
CA ARG A 6 4.42 16.79 12.68
C ARG A 6 5.58 17.43 11.94
N CYS A 7 6.48 16.61 11.40
CA CYS A 7 7.63 17.07 10.61
C CYS A 7 7.18 17.74 9.30
N VAL A 8 6.20 17.15 8.60
CA VAL A 8 5.65 17.70 7.35
C VAL A 8 4.87 19.00 7.60
N GLN A 9 4.03 19.06 8.65
CA GLN A 9 3.33 20.28 9.05
C GLN A 9 4.31 21.42 9.37
N TRP A 10 5.38 21.11 10.09
CA TRP A 10 6.42 22.10 10.36
C TRP A 10 7.10 22.58 9.07
N MET A 11 7.40 21.67 8.13
CA MET A 11 7.96 22.07 6.82
C MET A 11 7.00 23.00 6.05
N GLU A 12 5.68 22.77 6.13
CA GLU A 12 4.69 23.64 5.48
C GLU A 12 4.70 25.05 6.06
N CYS A 13 4.77 25.18 7.39
CA CYS A 13 4.94 26.46 8.05
C CYS A 13 6.28 27.12 7.70
N ASP A 14 7.39 26.37 7.77
CA ASP A 14 8.74 26.90 7.48
C ASP A 14 8.88 27.41 6.05
N VAL A 15 8.20 26.81 5.07
CA VAL A 15 8.20 27.30 3.69
C VAL A 15 7.51 28.65 3.55
N LEU A 16 6.46 28.92 4.33
CA LEU A 16 5.77 30.21 4.33
C LEU A 16 6.70 31.32 4.83
N ASP A 17 7.53 31.02 5.83
CA ASP A 17 8.41 32.00 6.47
C ASP A 17 9.77 32.16 5.75
N ASN A 18 10.38 31.04 5.33
CA ASN A 18 11.77 30.99 4.88
C ASN A 18 11.95 30.55 3.42
N GLY A 19 10.85 30.21 2.74
CA GLY A 19 10.86 29.65 1.38
C GLY A 19 11.43 28.24 1.29
N GLU A 20 11.31 27.61 0.12
CA GLU A 20 11.69 26.20 -0.08
C GLU A 20 13.20 25.94 -0.10
N LYS A 21 14.02 26.97 -0.36
CA LYS A 21 15.48 26.80 -0.48
C LYS A 21 16.06 26.38 0.86
N GLY A 22 16.69 25.21 0.90
CA GLY A 22 17.33 24.68 2.10
C GLY A 22 16.39 24.03 3.13
N LEU A 23 15.10 23.89 2.81
CA LEU A 23 14.08 23.32 3.69
C LEU A 23 14.51 22.02 4.38
N PHE A 24 15.03 21.05 3.62
CA PHE A 24 15.41 19.74 4.15
C PHE A 24 16.57 19.81 5.14
N GLY A 25 17.50 20.75 4.96
CA GLY A 25 18.58 20.98 5.91
C GLY A 25 18.03 21.50 7.24
N ARG A 26 17.23 22.58 7.16
CA ARG A 26 16.57 23.16 8.34
C ARG A 26 15.68 22.16 9.07
N THR A 27 14.97 21.31 8.32
CA THR A 27 14.13 20.25 8.92
C THR A 27 14.96 19.26 9.72
N VAL A 28 16.09 18.80 9.17
CA VAL A 28 16.97 17.85 9.85
C VAL A 28 17.56 18.49 11.11
N ASP A 29 17.91 19.77 11.06
CA ASP A 29 18.42 20.53 12.20
C ASP A 29 17.34 20.79 13.27
N HIS A 30 16.07 20.97 12.87
CA HIS A 30 14.95 21.19 13.78
C HIS A 30 14.48 19.90 14.47
N PHE A 31 14.57 18.75 13.79
CA PHE A 31 14.14 17.44 14.30
C PHE A 31 15.27 16.39 14.37
N PRO A 32 16.39 16.64 15.05
CA PRO A 32 17.55 15.74 15.03
C PRO A 32 17.22 14.34 15.56
N SER A 33 16.28 14.22 16.50
CA SER A 33 15.84 12.93 17.06
C SER A 33 15.11 12.02 16.07
N LEU A 34 14.55 12.57 14.97
CA LEU A 34 13.85 11.84 13.91
C LEU A 34 14.80 11.40 12.77
N PHE A 35 15.99 12.00 12.71
CA PHE A 35 16.98 11.85 11.65
C PHE A 35 18.30 11.29 12.21
N ARG A 36 18.25 10.01 12.62
CA ARG A 36 19.33 9.35 13.37
C ARG A 36 20.47 8.77 12.50
N SER A 37 20.45 8.99 11.19
CA SER A 37 21.56 8.55 10.34
C SER A 37 22.79 9.41 10.61
N ALA A 38 23.98 8.80 10.65
CA ALA A 38 25.24 9.52 10.72
C ALA A 38 25.51 10.33 9.43
N ASP A 39 25.03 9.85 8.28
CA ASP A 39 25.12 10.59 7.01
C ASP A 39 24.01 11.64 6.89
N ARG A 40 24.39 12.92 6.88
CA ARG A 40 23.50 14.06 6.72
C ARG A 40 22.72 14.03 5.40
N ARG A 41 23.31 13.51 4.32
CA ARG A 41 22.65 13.39 3.02
C ARG A 41 21.49 12.40 3.07
N VAL A 42 21.64 11.28 3.79
CA VAL A 42 20.57 10.30 4.01
C VAL A 42 19.40 10.93 4.76
N ASN A 43 19.68 11.72 5.80
CA ASN A 43 18.66 12.44 6.55
C ASN A 43 17.90 13.46 5.70
N MET A 44 18.62 14.24 4.88
CA MET A 44 18.00 15.20 3.96
C MET A 44 17.16 14.51 2.88
N ASN A 45 17.60 13.35 2.36
CA ASN A 45 16.82 12.56 1.41
C ASN A 45 15.52 12.03 2.05
N LYS A 46 15.58 11.58 3.30
CA LYS A 46 14.41 11.15 4.06
C LYS A 46 13.40 12.30 4.25
N ALA A 47 13.89 13.49 4.60
CA ALA A 47 13.05 14.70 4.70
C ALA A 47 12.39 15.04 3.35
N ARG A 48 13.16 14.99 2.26
CA ARG A 48 12.66 15.18 0.88
C ARG A 48 11.57 14.16 0.51
N ASP A 49 11.77 12.89 0.85
CA ASP A 49 10.79 11.84 0.56
C ASP A 49 9.49 12.04 1.33
N TRP A 50 9.56 12.54 2.57
CA TRP A 50 8.38 12.87 3.35
C TRP A 50 7.61 14.04 2.74
N TRP A 51 8.32 15.10 2.32
CA TRP A 51 7.76 16.26 1.64
C TRP A 51 7.06 15.91 0.32
N LYS A 52 7.66 15.04 -0.51
CA LYS A 52 7.06 14.56 -1.76
C LYS A 52 5.78 13.77 -1.53
N LYS A 53 5.69 13.06 -0.39
CA LYS A 53 4.55 12.21 -0.04
C LYS A 53 3.49 12.95 0.80
N ARG A 54 3.61 14.27 0.99
CA ARG A 54 2.71 15.03 1.87
C ARG A 54 1.25 14.98 1.42
N SER A 55 0.98 15.02 0.11
CA SER A 55 -0.40 14.96 -0.40
C SER A 55 -1.08 13.62 -0.05
N ALA A 56 -0.33 12.51 -0.10
CA ALA A 56 -0.83 11.21 0.32
C ALA A 56 -1.00 11.10 1.84
N LEU A 57 -0.18 11.81 2.63
CA LEU A 57 -0.36 11.92 4.07
C LEU A 57 -1.61 12.73 4.43
N GLN A 58 -1.85 13.82 3.71
CA GLN A 58 -3.00 14.70 3.90
C GLN A 58 -4.30 13.95 3.59
N LEU A 59 -4.32 13.18 2.49
CA LEU A 59 -5.42 12.25 2.17
C LEU A 59 -5.62 11.18 3.24
N ALA A 60 -4.54 10.61 3.80
CA ALA A 60 -4.64 9.63 4.88
C ALA A 60 -5.15 10.24 6.21
N LEU A 61 -4.91 11.54 6.42
CA LEU A 61 -5.40 12.28 7.58
C LEU A 61 -6.90 12.57 7.47
N GLU A 62 -7.37 12.91 6.25
CA GLU A 62 -8.78 13.13 5.93
C GLU A 62 -9.62 11.84 5.95
N ASP A 63 -9.05 10.70 5.54
CA ASP A 63 -9.74 9.41 5.50
C ASP A 63 -10.01 8.81 6.91
N GLY A 64 -9.51 9.45 7.97
CA GLY A 64 -9.92 9.25 9.37
C GLY A 64 -9.80 7.83 9.95
N ARG A 65 -9.40 6.80 9.19
CA ARG A 65 -9.55 5.40 9.60
C ARG A 65 -8.51 4.47 9.00
N GLN A 66 -7.30 4.49 9.54
CA GLN A 66 -6.50 3.27 9.64
C GLN A 66 -5.90 3.09 11.03
N HIS A 67 -6.75 3.04 12.04
CA HIS A 67 -6.42 2.37 13.30
C HIS A 67 -7.25 1.09 13.36
N LYS A 68 -6.61 -0.08 13.24
CA LYS A 68 -7.26 -1.37 13.49
C LYS A 68 -6.43 -2.16 14.51
N TYR A 69 -7.09 -2.61 15.57
CA TYR A 69 -6.52 -3.31 16.72
C TYR A 69 -6.81 -4.81 16.63
N ALA A 70 -5.91 -5.64 17.18
CA ALA A 70 -6.20 -7.00 17.64
C ALA A 70 -5.52 -7.25 19.00
N ARG A 71 -6.20 -7.99 19.89
CA ARG A 71 -5.74 -8.32 21.27
C ARG A 71 -4.80 -9.53 21.25
N SER A 72 -3.75 -9.52 22.09
CA SER A 72 -2.98 -10.72 22.46
C SER A 72 -3.22 -11.05 23.95
N ALA A 73 -3.00 -12.32 24.32
CA ALA A 73 -3.38 -12.94 25.59
C ALA A 73 -2.63 -12.47 26.86
N MET A 74 -1.76 -11.46 26.77
CA MET A 74 -1.09 -10.86 27.94
C MET A 74 -0.88 -9.36 27.76
N GLY A 75 -1.92 -8.55 27.98
CA GLY A 75 -1.87 -7.20 28.54
C GLY A 75 -0.99 -6.08 27.94
N GLY A 76 -0.10 -6.33 26.99
CA GLY A 76 0.82 -5.35 26.40
C GLY A 76 0.33 -4.89 25.04
N ARG A 77 0.12 -3.57 24.88
CA ARG A 77 -0.27 -2.98 23.59
C ARG A 77 0.89 -3.07 22.61
N HIS A 78 0.79 -3.94 21.60
CA HIS A 78 1.73 -4.00 20.47
C HIS A 78 1.09 -3.50 19.17
N GLN A 79 1.84 -2.67 18.46
CA GLN A 79 1.47 -2.00 17.21
C GLN A 79 1.71 -2.95 16.01
N LEU A 80 0.66 -3.47 15.39
CA LEU A 80 0.76 -4.23 14.14
C LEU A 80 0.35 -3.34 12.97
N VAL A 81 1.35 -2.90 12.20
CA VAL A 81 1.16 -2.22 10.92
C VAL A 81 0.71 -3.28 9.90
N LEU A 82 -0.58 -3.28 9.55
CA LEU A 82 -1.04 -4.02 8.38
C LEU A 82 -0.38 -3.38 7.15
N LYS A 83 0.58 -4.10 6.54
CA LYS A 83 1.21 -3.73 5.27
C LYS A 83 0.23 -3.93 4.10
N ALA A 84 -0.94 -3.32 4.18
CA ALA A 84 -1.87 -3.18 3.06
C ALA A 84 -2.11 -1.67 2.81
N ILE A 85 -1.03 -0.89 2.86
CA ILE A 85 -1.02 0.48 2.35
C ILE A 85 -1.07 0.36 0.84
N SER A 86 -1.91 1.15 0.18
CA SER A 86 -1.88 1.31 -1.28
C SER A 86 -0.43 1.60 -1.72
N GLY A 87 0.10 0.76 -2.62
CA GLY A 87 1.50 0.85 -3.07
C GLY A 87 2.51 -0.04 -2.34
N CYS A 88 2.09 -0.93 -1.44
CA CYS A 88 2.94 -2.01 -0.92
C CYS A 88 2.54 -3.35 -1.56
N GLY A 89 3.32 -3.79 -2.55
CA GLY A 89 3.10 -5.03 -3.31
C GLY A 89 3.79 -4.96 -4.67
N ARG A 90 3.89 -6.10 -5.37
CA ARG A 90 4.25 -6.06 -6.80
C ARG A 90 3.15 -5.27 -7.51
N LYS A 91 3.54 -4.38 -8.44
CA LYS A 91 2.57 -3.78 -9.35
C LYS A 91 1.88 -4.93 -10.06
N LEU A 92 0.58 -5.06 -9.84
CA LEU A 92 -0.24 -5.99 -10.58
C LEU A 92 -0.21 -5.50 -12.02
N ASP A 93 0.26 -6.35 -12.93
CA ASP A 93 0.22 -6.06 -14.36
C ASP A 93 -1.24 -5.86 -14.80
N ALA A 94 -1.47 -5.15 -15.90
CA ALA A 94 -2.81 -4.71 -16.36
C ALA A 94 -3.86 -5.83 -16.45
N HIS A 95 -3.43 -7.09 -16.59
CA HIS A 95 -4.30 -8.26 -16.61
C HIS A 95 -4.94 -8.58 -15.25
N TRP A 96 -4.23 -8.29 -14.16
CA TRP A 96 -4.73 -8.47 -12.80
C TRP A 96 -5.73 -7.37 -12.41
N ASP A 97 -5.64 -6.18 -12.98
CA ASP A 97 -6.63 -5.11 -12.72
C ASP A 97 -8.05 -5.53 -13.14
N TRP A 98 -8.17 -6.37 -14.18
CA TRP A 98 -9.44 -6.92 -14.63
C TRP A 98 -9.85 -8.20 -13.89
N LEU A 99 -8.93 -9.17 -13.75
CA LEU A 99 -9.25 -10.49 -13.22
C LEU A 99 -9.47 -10.48 -11.70
N TYR A 100 -8.70 -9.66 -10.96
CA TYR A 100 -8.72 -9.66 -9.50
C TYR A 100 -10.08 -9.27 -8.90
N PRO A 101 -10.76 -8.19 -9.36
CA PRO A 101 -12.09 -7.84 -8.85
C PRO A 101 -13.12 -8.95 -9.06
N GLN A 102 -13.08 -9.65 -10.21
CA GLN A 102 -14.00 -10.73 -10.53
C GLN A 102 -13.79 -11.96 -9.63
N LEU A 103 -12.53 -12.36 -9.45
CA LEU A 103 -12.17 -13.43 -8.51
C LEU A 103 -12.58 -13.09 -7.08
N LEU A 104 -12.29 -11.86 -6.64
CA LEU A 104 -12.63 -11.40 -5.29
C LEU A 104 -14.14 -11.43 -5.05
N GLN A 105 -14.94 -10.97 -6.02
CA GLN A 105 -16.40 -11.02 -5.94
C GLN A 105 -16.93 -12.46 -5.79
N GLU A 106 -16.42 -13.40 -6.59
CA GLU A 106 -16.82 -14.80 -6.50
C GLU A 106 -16.36 -15.43 -5.17
N PHE A 107 -15.17 -15.10 -4.68
CA PHE A 107 -14.69 -15.59 -3.39
C PHE A 107 -15.54 -15.08 -2.24
N GLU A 108 -15.92 -13.80 -2.24
CA GLU A 108 -16.82 -13.27 -1.24
C GLU A 108 -18.19 -13.94 -1.28
N ARG A 109 -18.74 -14.18 -2.48
CA ARG A 109 -20.00 -14.91 -2.66
C ARG A 109 -19.94 -16.31 -2.06
N LEU A 110 -18.91 -17.09 -2.40
CA LEU A 110 -18.74 -18.47 -1.91
C LEU A 110 -18.44 -18.52 -0.41
N ARG A 111 -17.65 -17.56 0.09
CA ARG A 111 -17.39 -17.44 1.53
C ARG A 111 -18.67 -17.12 2.31
N ARG A 112 -19.54 -16.25 1.79
CA ARG A 112 -20.86 -15.97 2.39
C ARG A 112 -21.77 -17.21 2.37
N ALA A 113 -21.64 -18.06 1.35
CA ALA A 113 -22.33 -19.36 1.29
C ALA A 113 -21.73 -20.43 2.23
N GLY A 114 -20.71 -20.10 3.02
CA GLY A 114 -20.10 -21.02 3.99
C GLY A 114 -19.12 -22.02 3.38
N LEU A 115 -18.77 -21.86 2.10
CA LEU A 115 -17.85 -22.76 1.42
C LEU A 115 -16.40 -22.46 1.82
N LYS A 116 -15.66 -23.52 2.18
CA LYS A 116 -14.22 -23.45 2.41
C LYS A 116 -13.50 -23.56 1.08
N LEU A 117 -12.75 -22.52 0.73
CA LEU A 117 -11.97 -22.48 -0.49
C LEU A 117 -10.64 -23.20 -0.26
N SER A 118 -10.40 -24.27 -1.01
CA SER A 118 -9.07 -24.90 -1.10
C SER A 118 -8.26 -24.19 -2.20
N SER A 119 -6.93 -24.20 -2.09
CA SER A 119 -6.07 -23.62 -3.14
C SER A 119 -6.34 -24.22 -4.52
N ARG A 120 -6.73 -25.50 -4.57
CA ARG A 120 -7.10 -26.17 -5.83
C ARG A 120 -8.38 -25.61 -6.44
N LEU A 121 -9.41 -25.42 -5.63
CA LEU A 121 -10.68 -24.83 -6.08
C LEU A 121 -10.49 -23.41 -6.60
N LEU A 122 -9.60 -22.62 -5.98
CA LEU A 122 -9.26 -21.27 -6.45
C LEU A 122 -8.65 -21.30 -7.86
N ILE A 123 -7.74 -22.24 -8.11
CA ILE A 123 -7.08 -22.41 -9.42
C ILE A 123 -8.10 -22.86 -10.46
N ASP A 124 -8.93 -23.84 -10.14
CA ASP A 124 -9.94 -24.36 -11.07
C ASP A 124 -10.95 -23.26 -11.43
N MET A 125 -11.44 -22.49 -10.44
CA MET A 125 -12.32 -21.34 -10.68
C MET A 125 -11.67 -20.27 -11.55
N ALA A 126 -10.45 -19.85 -11.23
CA ALA A 126 -9.74 -18.85 -12.02
C ALA A 126 -9.52 -19.32 -13.46
N THR A 127 -9.21 -20.60 -13.64
CA THR A 127 -9.06 -21.21 -14.97
C THR A 127 -10.38 -21.13 -15.74
N THR A 128 -11.51 -21.57 -15.14
CA THR A 128 -12.82 -21.49 -15.80
C THR A 128 -13.22 -20.04 -16.16
N MET A 129 -12.99 -19.07 -15.26
CA MET A 129 -13.31 -17.66 -15.51
C MET A 129 -12.46 -17.05 -16.62
N ILE A 130 -11.20 -17.47 -16.76
CA ILE A 130 -10.32 -17.05 -17.86
C ILE A 130 -10.76 -17.68 -19.17
N GLU A 131 -11.10 -18.98 -19.15
CA GLU A 131 -11.52 -19.72 -20.34
C GLU A 131 -12.85 -19.23 -20.92
N ASP A 132 -13.82 -18.90 -20.06
CA ASP A 132 -15.15 -18.42 -20.45
C ASP A 132 -15.20 -16.91 -20.71
N SER A 133 -14.09 -16.19 -20.53
CA SER A 133 -14.06 -14.74 -20.65
C SER A 133 -14.08 -14.26 -22.11
N PRO A 134 -14.89 -13.23 -22.43
CA PRO A 134 -14.82 -12.55 -23.73
C PRO A 134 -13.62 -11.60 -23.84
N HIS A 135 -12.72 -11.55 -22.85
CA HIS A 135 -11.59 -10.62 -22.82
C HIS A 135 -10.56 -10.95 -23.92
N GLU A 136 -10.30 -9.98 -24.81
CA GLU A 136 -9.50 -10.14 -26.03
C GLU A 136 -8.10 -10.73 -25.78
N VAL A 137 -7.48 -10.43 -24.64
CA VAL A 137 -6.11 -10.85 -24.31
C VAL A 137 -6.00 -12.19 -23.57
N PHE A 138 -7.05 -12.65 -22.86
CA PHE A 138 -6.95 -13.79 -21.92
C PHE A 138 -7.83 -14.99 -22.28
N ASN A 139 -8.57 -14.91 -23.37
CA ASN A 139 -9.36 -16.03 -23.88
C ASN A 139 -8.45 -17.16 -24.44
N LYS A 140 -8.93 -18.41 -24.38
CA LYS A 140 -8.32 -19.58 -25.05
C LYS A 140 -7.92 -19.32 -26.51
N ALA A 141 -8.65 -18.47 -27.23
CA ALA A 141 -8.37 -18.13 -28.63
C ALA A 141 -7.00 -17.47 -28.87
N THR A 142 -6.40 -16.81 -27.86
CA THR A 142 -5.10 -16.11 -27.99
C THR A 142 -3.91 -16.88 -27.40
N GLY A 143 -4.11 -18.09 -26.85
CA GLY A 143 -3.03 -19.01 -26.48
C GLY A 143 -2.20 -18.65 -25.23
N LEU A 144 -2.60 -17.64 -24.46
CA LEU A 144 -1.85 -17.11 -23.31
C LEU A 144 -2.17 -17.77 -21.95
N VAL A 145 -3.01 -18.81 -21.94
CA VAL A 145 -3.50 -19.47 -20.71
C VAL A 145 -2.39 -20.25 -19.97
N VAL A 146 -1.34 -20.69 -20.65
CA VAL A 146 -0.37 -21.66 -20.08
C VAL A 146 0.76 -21.02 -19.25
N ARG A 147 1.02 -19.71 -19.35
CA ARG A 147 2.15 -19.08 -18.62
C ARG A 147 1.81 -18.42 -17.29
N LEU A 148 0.54 -18.25 -16.96
CA LEU A 148 0.09 -17.46 -15.81
C LEU A 148 -0.12 -18.26 -14.52
N LEU A 149 -0.22 -19.58 -14.61
CA LEU A 149 -0.43 -20.49 -13.46
C LEU A 149 0.81 -21.29 -13.04
N ALA A 150 1.98 -21.03 -13.66
CA ALA A 150 3.23 -21.77 -13.43
C ALA A 150 4.25 -21.03 -12.53
N LEU A 151 3.85 -19.96 -11.86
CA LEU A 151 4.64 -19.21 -10.85
C LEU A 151 3.91 -19.19 -9.51
#